data_AF-A0A415GPR4-F1
#
_entry.id   AF-A0A415GPR4-F1
#
_cell.length_a   1.000
_cell.length_b   1.000
_cell.length_c   1.000
_cell.angle_alpha   90.00
_cell.angle_beta   90.00
_cell.angle_gamma   90.00
#
_symmetry.space_group_name_H-M   'P 1'
#
loop_
_entity.id
_entity.type
_entity.pdbx_description
1 polymer ?
#
loop_
_entity_poly.entity_id
_entity_poly.type
_entity_poly.pdbx_seq_one_letter_code
_entity_poly.pdbx_strand_id
1 'polypeptide(L)'
;MEDVDACPLSGIRYAVNATLHDNEASFAFDEKCKEQGITVIHAVNLGKAAFLAVEKPKGYPFSEVVKKGSDDFRCSLGKYISQYGMFWQMPVPWVDEAIRHYSEASFPQLGIGAYIAAGYCANILANLVEGKEVKYFPKFYLSPLLEEI
;
A
#
# COMPACT_ATOMS: atom_id res chain seq x y z
N MET A 1 -19.48 -8.42 9.86
CA MET A 1 -18.57 -7.27 9.93
C MET A 1 -17.81 -7.44 11.23
N GLU A 2 -16.55 -7.88 11.17
CA GLU A 2 -15.71 -7.82 12.37
C GLU A 2 -15.65 -6.35 12.78
N ASP A 3 -15.98 -6.11 14.03
CA ASP A 3 -16.24 -4.77 14.52
C ASP A 3 -14.89 -4.04 14.65
N VAL A 4 -14.53 -3.25 13.63
CA VAL A 4 -13.33 -2.41 13.66
C VAL A 4 -13.32 -1.54 14.93
N ASP A 5 -14.49 -1.18 15.46
CA ASP A 5 -14.65 -0.44 16.70
C ASP A 5 -14.18 -1.22 17.92
N ALA A 6 -14.30 -2.55 17.92
CA ALA A 6 -13.80 -3.42 18.98
C ALA A 6 -12.28 -3.66 18.94
N CYS A 7 -11.59 -3.27 17.86
CA CYS A 7 -10.13 -3.43 17.75
C CYS A 7 -9.39 -2.56 18.79
N PRO A 8 -8.68 -3.14 19.77
CA PRO A 8 -7.97 -2.36 20.79
C PRO A 8 -6.68 -1.76 20.20
N LEU A 9 -6.64 -0.44 20.08
CA LEU A 9 -5.49 0.30 19.52
C LEU A 9 -4.70 1.08 20.59
N SER A 10 -5.05 0.91 21.86
CA SER A 10 -4.35 1.59 22.96
C SER A 10 -2.86 1.24 22.99
N GLY A 11 -2.00 2.25 23.03
CA GLY A 11 -0.54 2.09 23.04
C GLY A 11 0.10 1.78 21.68
N ILE A 12 -0.69 1.58 20.62
CA ILE A 12 -0.20 1.39 19.26
C ILE A 12 0.23 2.73 18.67
N ARG A 13 1.40 2.76 18.02
CA ARG A 13 1.93 3.95 17.31
C ARG A 13 1.99 3.76 15.80
N TYR A 14 2.19 2.52 15.39
CA TYR A 14 2.31 2.12 13.99
C TYR A 14 1.43 0.90 13.75
N ALA A 15 0.70 0.90 12.65
CA ALA A 15 -0.12 -0.22 12.21
C ALA A 15 0.29 -0.66 10.80
N VAL A 16 0.00 -1.91 10.46
CA VAL A 16 0.14 -2.43 9.09
C VAL A 16 -1.25 -2.82 8.60
N ASN A 17 -1.70 -2.20 7.52
CA ASN A 17 -2.89 -2.62 6.81
C ASN A 17 -2.48 -3.41 5.56
N ALA A 18 -2.77 -4.71 5.57
CA ALA A 18 -2.46 -5.65 4.49
C ALA A 18 -3.73 -6.24 3.84
N THR A 19 -4.90 -5.63 4.08
CA THR A 19 -6.21 -6.18 3.68
C THR A 19 -6.63 -5.80 2.27
N LEU A 20 -5.70 -5.31 1.43
CA LEU A 20 -5.89 -5.02 0.01
C LEU A 20 -6.89 -3.90 -0.32
N HIS A 21 -7.46 -3.18 0.66
CA HIS A 21 -8.36 -2.03 0.46
C HIS A 21 -9.55 -2.31 -0.47
N ASP A 22 -10.02 -3.55 -0.51
CA ASP A 22 -11.15 -3.99 -1.34
C ASP A 22 -12.49 -4.03 -0.57
N ASN A 23 -12.48 -3.65 0.71
CA ASN A 23 -13.64 -3.71 1.58
C ASN A 23 -13.72 -2.51 2.53
N GLU A 24 -14.94 -2.20 2.98
CA GLU A 24 -15.24 -1.08 3.88
C GLU A 24 -14.48 -1.16 5.21
N ALA A 25 -14.17 -2.37 5.70
CA ALA A 25 -13.45 -2.55 6.96
C ALA A 25 -12.00 -2.06 6.88
N SER A 26 -11.34 -2.19 5.72
CA SER A 26 -9.99 -1.67 5.49
C SER A 26 -9.95 -0.14 5.65
N PHE A 27 -10.90 0.57 5.02
CA PHE A 27 -10.98 2.02 5.13
C PHE A 27 -11.39 2.46 6.54
N ALA A 28 -12.32 1.75 7.18
CA ALA A 28 -12.71 2.05 8.56
C ALA A 28 -11.53 1.89 9.53
N PHE A 29 -10.69 0.87 9.32
CA PHE A 29 -9.47 0.67 10.11
C PHE A 29 -8.48 1.83 9.96
N ASP A 30 -8.28 2.32 8.74
CA ASP A 30 -7.40 3.46 8.48
C ASP A 30 -7.90 4.73 9.16
N GLU A 31 -9.20 5.03 9.04
CA GLU A 31 -9.79 6.21 9.68
C GLU A 31 -9.66 6.13 11.21
N LYS A 32 -9.97 4.98 11.81
CA LYS A 32 -9.77 4.76 13.25
C LYS A 32 -8.30 4.95 13.66
N CYS A 33 -7.35 4.49 12.86
CA CYS A 33 -5.92 4.72 13.10
C CYS A 33 -5.57 6.21 13.04
N LYS A 34 -6.06 6.94 12.04
CA LYS A 34 -5.82 8.39 11.90
C LYS A 34 -6.35 9.18 13.08
N GLU A 35 -7.57 8.90 13.51
CA GLU A 35 -8.21 9.55 14.66
C GLU A 35 -7.39 9.38 15.94
N GLN A 36 -6.71 8.24 16.10
CA GLN A 36 -5.85 7.93 17.24
C GLN A 36 -4.40 8.37 17.06
N GLY A 37 -4.05 9.04 15.95
CA GLY A 37 -2.68 9.49 15.70
C GLY A 37 -1.71 8.37 15.32
N ILE A 38 -2.22 7.23 14.82
CA ILE A 38 -1.44 6.06 14.42
C ILE A 38 -1.01 6.20 12.96
N THR A 39 0.29 6.00 12.71
CA THR A 39 0.84 5.94 11.34
C THR A 39 0.59 4.55 10.76
N VAL A 40 0.05 4.48 9.54
CA VAL A 40 -0.33 3.22 8.89
C VAL A 40 0.62 2.90 7.76
N ILE A 41 1.08 1.65 7.70
CA ILE A 41 1.82 1.10 6.56
C ILE A 41 0.83 0.28 5.74
N HIS A 42 0.57 0.73 4.52
CA HIS A 42 -0.22 0.00 3.54
C HIS A 42 0.67 -0.95 2.79
N ALA A 43 0.38 -2.25 2.85
CA ALA A 43 1.17 -3.29 2.20
C ALA A 43 0.31 -3.99 1.14
N VAL A 44 0.75 -3.94 -0.12
CA VAL A 44 0.02 -4.54 -1.24
C VAL A 44 0.92 -5.55 -1.96
N ASN A 45 0.44 -6.78 -2.02
CA ASN A 45 1.08 -7.85 -2.77
C ASN A 45 0.69 -7.72 -4.25
N LEU A 46 1.71 -7.56 -5.12
CA LEU A 46 1.57 -7.45 -6.57
C LEU A 46 2.01 -8.75 -7.28
N GLY A 47 2.04 -9.87 -6.57
CA GLY A 47 2.42 -11.19 -7.03
C GLY A 47 3.89 -11.48 -6.90
N LYS A 48 4.69 -11.05 -7.88
CA LYS A 48 6.15 -11.19 -7.84
C LYS A 48 6.85 -9.93 -7.30
N ALA A 49 6.07 -8.93 -6.93
CA ALA A 49 6.52 -7.65 -6.37
C ALA A 49 5.61 -7.23 -5.21
N ALA A 50 6.00 -6.16 -4.52
CA ALA A 50 5.22 -5.54 -3.45
C ALA A 50 5.26 -4.02 -3.56
N PHE A 51 4.16 -3.39 -3.18
CA PHE A 51 4.04 -1.95 -3.00
C PHE A 51 3.79 -1.64 -1.53
N LEU A 52 4.44 -0.58 -1.02
CA LEU A 52 4.20 -0.07 0.32
C LEU A 52 4.09 1.45 0.35
N ALA A 53 3.10 1.96 1.09
CA ALA A 53 2.94 3.38 1.39
C ALA A 53 2.85 3.60 2.90
N VAL A 54 3.52 4.64 3.40
CA VAL A 54 3.46 5.02 4.83
C VAL A 54 2.61 6.28 4.96
N GLU A 55 1.45 6.14 5.57
CA GLU A 55 0.48 7.22 5.77
C GLU A 55 0.57 7.80 7.18
N LYS A 56 0.76 9.12 7.27
CA LYS A 56 0.70 9.84 8.56
C LYS A 56 -0.75 10.15 8.91
N PRO A 57 -1.10 10.26 10.21
CA PRO A 57 -2.45 10.62 10.66
C PRO A 57 -3.01 11.91 10.04
N LYS A 58 -2.12 12.87 9.74
CA LYS A 58 -2.45 14.17 9.12
C LYS A 58 -1.82 14.33 7.73
N GLY A 59 -1.46 13.22 7.10
CA GLY A 59 -0.83 13.19 5.78
C GLY A 59 -1.85 13.23 4.65
N TYR A 60 -1.35 13.13 3.41
CA TYR A 60 -2.22 12.90 2.26
C TYR A 60 -2.85 11.50 2.39
N PRO A 61 -4.16 11.33 2.17
CA PRO A 61 -4.81 10.06 2.46
C PRO A 61 -4.50 8.98 1.42
N PHE A 62 -4.19 7.75 1.83
CA PHE A 62 -3.94 6.65 0.87
C PHE A 62 -5.21 6.28 0.09
N SER A 63 -6.38 6.50 0.68
CA SER A 63 -7.68 6.31 0.02
C SER A 63 -7.83 7.13 -1.28
N GLU A 64 -7.05 8.20 -1.46
CA GLU A 64 -7.03 9.00 -2.70
C GLU A 64 -6.50 8.22 -3.91
N VAL A 65 -5.79 7.11 -3.70
CA VAL A 65 -5.44 6.17 -4.79
C VAL A 65 -6.72 5.61 -5.43
N VAL A 66 -7.79 5.43 -4.67
CA VAL A 66 -9.10 5.00 -5.18
C VAL A 66 -9.89 6.22 -5.62
N LYS A 67 -10.09 6.40 -6.93
CA LYS A 67 -11.14 7.31 -7.40
C LYS A 67 -12.50 6.66 -7.16
N LYS A 68 -13.34 7.27 -6.32
CA LYS A 68 -14.73 6.84 -6.11
C LYS A 68 -15.44 6.74 -7.47
N GLY A 69 -15.74 5.52 -7.91
CA GLY A 69 -16.76 5.25 -8.94
C GLY A 69 -16.33 4.72 -10.32
N SER A 70 -15.10 4.23 -10.56
CA SER A 70 -14.79 3.68 -11.91
C SER A 70 -13.88 2.45 -12.01
N ASP A 71 -12.93 2.21 -11.11
CA ASP A 71 -11.94 1.15 -11.25
C ASP A 71 -11.74 0.35 -9.95
N ASP A 72 -11.38 -0.93 -10.09
CA ASP A 72 -10.84 -1.76 -9.00
C ASP A 72 -9.64 -1.07 -8.31
N PHE A 73 -9.47 -1.23 -6.99
CA PHE A 73 -8.38 -0.61 -6.22
C PHE A 73 -7.01 -0.89 -6.84
N ARG A 74 -6.78 -2.13 -7.30
CA ARG A 74 -5.47 -2.54 -7.82
C ARG A 74 -5.20 -1.92 -9.18
N CYS A 75 -6.23 -1.76 -10.01
CA CYS A 75 -6.13 -1.03 -11.26
C CYS A 75 -5.79 0.45 -11.00
N SER A 76 -6.48 1.07 -10.04
CA SER A 76 -6.19 2.44 -9.63
C SER A 76 -4.77 2.61 -9.07
N LEU A 77 -4.32 1.65 -8.25
CA LEU A 77 -2.96 1.62 -7.71
C LEU A 77 -1.91 1.45 -8.83
N GLY A 78 -2.15 0.58 -9.80
CA GLY A 78 -1.30 0.44 -10.98
C GLY A 78 -1.18 1.76 -11.73
N LYS A 79 -2.30 2.40 -12.06
CA LYS A 79 -2.33 3.72 -12.73
C LYS A 79 -1.57 4.77 -11.93
N TYR A 80 -1.71 4.77 -10.60
CA TYR A 80 -0.98 5.67 -9.72
C TYR A 80 0.54 5.45 -9.80
N ILE A 81 1.01 4.21 -9.70
CA ILE A 81 2.44 3.88 -9.80
C ILE A 81 3.01 4.29 -11.17
N SER A 82 2.29 3.96 -12.25
CA SER A 82 2.63 4.30 -13.63
C SER A 82 2.78 5.81 -13.82
N GLN A 83 1.77 6.59 -13.42
CA GLN A 83 1.77 8.05 -13.54
C GLN A 83 2.85 8.70 -12.68
N TYR A 84 3.09 8.18 -11.47
CA TYR A 84 4.19 8.65 -10.62
C TYR A 84 5.54 8.41 -11.31
N GLY A 85 5.74 7.22 -11.87
CA GLY A 85 6.96 6.88 -12.62
C GLY A 85 7.19 7.81 -13.81
N MET A 86 6.17 8.05 -14.63
CA MET A 86 6.24 8.99 -15.75
C MET A 86 6.60 10.42 -15.30
N PHE A 87 5.93 10.92 -14.25
CA PHE A 87 6.18 12.27 -13.73
C PHE A 87 7.63 12.46 -13.27
N TRP A 88 8.23 11.44 -12.65
CA TRP A 88 9.61 11.45 -12.19
C TRP A 88 10.63 10.94 -13.22
N GLN A 89 10.22 10.71 -14.48
CA GLN A 89 11.07 10.16 -15.55
C GLN A 89 11.71 8.80 -15.18
N MET A 90 10.98 8.02 -14.38
CA MET A 90 11.32 6.66 -13.95
C MET A 90 10.17 5.72 -14.31
N PRO A 91 9.95 5.42 -15.61
CA PRO A 91 8.86 4.56 -16.02
C PRO A 91 9.00 3.15 -15.41
N VAL A 92 7.86 2.48 -15.19
CA VAL A 92 7.81 1.13 -14.63
C VAL A 92 7.09 0.22 -15.63
N PRO A 93 7.75 -0.24 -16.71
CA PRO A 93 7.09 -0.87 -17.85
C PRO A 93 6.29 -2.12 -17.49
N TRP A 94 6.77 -2.91 -16.51
CA TRP A 94 6.04 -4.10 -16.07
C TRP A 94 4.71 -3.75 -15.40
N VAL A 95 4.59 -2.58 -14.76
CA VAL A 95 3.32 -2.10 -14.20
C VAL A 95 2.38 -1.68 -15.32
N ASP A 96 2.88 -0.99 -16.33
CA ASP A 96 2.09 -0.58 -17.50
C ASP A 96 1.55 -1.80 -18.25
N GLU A 97 2.42 -2.79 -18.48
CA GLU A 97 2.06 -4.04 -19.12
C GLU A 97 1.09 -4.84 -18.26
N ALA A 98 1.33 -4.89 -16.94
CA ALA A 98 0.39 -5.47 -16.01
C ALA A 98 -0.98 -4.84 -16.23
N ILE A 99 -1.16 -3.52 -16.02
CA ILE A 99 -2.42 -2.77 -16.17
C ILE A 99 -3.13 -3.06 -17.50
N ARG A 100 -2.39 -3.12 -18.62
CA ARG A 100 -2.94 -3.36 -19.96
C ARG A 100 -3.63 -4.72 -20.09
N HIS A 101 -3.17 -5.71 -19.33
CA HIS A 101 -3.75 -7.05 -19.30
C HIS A 101 -4.86 -7.24 -18.24
N TYR A 102 -5.18 -6.23 -17.41
CA TYR A 102 -6.25 -6.28 -16.39
C TYR A 102 -7.66 -6.05 -16.97
N SER A 103 -8.05 -6.74 -18.04
CA SER A 103 -9.46 -6.77 -18.42
C SER A 103 -10.28 -7.82 -17.66
N GLU A 104 -9.65 -8.84 -17.03
CA GLU A 104 -10.40 -9.97 -16.42
C GLU A 104 -9.84 -10.57 -15.09
N ALA A 105 -8.61 -10.29 -14.63
CA ALA A 105 -8.06 -10.86 -13.39
C ALA A 105 -7.12 -9.92 -12.61
N SER A 106 -7.18 -9.96 -11.26
CA SER A 106 -6.40 -9.13 -10.32
C SER A 106 -4.91 -9.56 -10.17
N PHE A 107 -4.04 -8.74 -9.52
CA PHE A 107 -2.61 -9.11 -9.33
C PHE A 107 -2.54 -10.43 -8.60
N PRO A 108 -1.84 -11.44 -9.16
CA PRO A 108 -1.82 -12.76 -8.54
C PRO A 108 -1.29 -12.61 -7.11
N GLN A 109 -1.97 -13.15 -6.11
CA GLN A 109 -1.53 -13.05 -4.72
C GLN A 109 -0.57 -14.18 -4.39
N LEU A 110 0.64 -14.09 -4.95
CA LEU A 110 1.65 -15.12 -4.77
C LEU A 110 2.39 -14.94 -3.43
N GLY A 111 2.89 -16.06 -2.88
CA GLY A 111 3.67 -16.04 -1.65
C GLY A 111 4.90 -15.14 -1.74
N ILE A 112 5.52 -15.03 -2.92
CA ILE A 112 6.72 -14.20 -3.15
C ILE A 112 6.46 -12.74 -2.77
N GLY A 113 5.43 -12.11 -3.35
CA GLY A 113 5.07 -10.73 -3.04
C GLY A 113 4.65 -10.53 -1.59
N ALA A 114 4.04 -11.54 -0.95
CA ALA A 114 3.72 -11.50 0.47
C ALA A 114 4.98 -11.46 1.35
N TYR A 115 5.98 -12.30 1.06
CA TYR A 115 7.27 -12.28 1.80
C TYR A 115 8.03 -10.97 1.58
N ILE A 116 8.05 -10.45 0.36
CA ILE A 116 8.66 -9.15 0.06
C ILE A 116 7.95 -8.05 0.87
N ALA A 117 6.61 -7.98 0.81
CA ALA A 117 5.83 -6.99 1.56
C ALA A 117 6.12 -7.07 3.06
N ALA A 118 6.11 -8.27 3.64
CA ALA A 118 6.41 -8.48 5.05
C ALA A 118 7.82 -8.01 5.43
N GLY A 119 8.83 -8.29 4.60
CA GLY A 119 10.21 -7.83 4.82
C GLY A 119 10.33 -6.31 4.79
N TYR A 120 9.68 -5.66 3.83
CA TYR A 120 9.63 -4.18 3.79
C TYR A 120 8.88 -3.60 5.00
N CYS A 121 7.75 -4.19 5.42
CA CYS A 121 7.02 -3.75 6.62
C CYS A 121 7.91 -3.80 7.86
N ALA A 122 8.61 -4.92 8.09
CA ALA A 122 9.52 -5.06 9.23
C ALA A 122 10.62 -3.99 9.22
N ASN A 123 11.22 -3.73 8.05
CA ASN A 123 12.27 -2.72 7.92
C ASN A 123 11.74 -1.29 8.12
N ILE A 124 10.57 -0.96 7.57
CA ILE A 124 9.93 0.35 7.75
C ILE A 124 9.57 0.55 9.23
N LEU A 125 9.00 -0.45 9.90
CA LEU A 125 8.68 -0.39 11.32
C LEU A 125 9.93 -0.16 12.17
N ALA A 126 11.03 -0.88 11.90
CA ALA A 126 12.30 -0.66 12.58
C ALA A 126 12.80 0.79 12.39
N ASN A 127 12.79 1.29 11.15
CA ASN A 127 13.19 2.67 10.86
C ASN A 127 12.30 3.70 11.56
N LEU A 128 10.98 3.50 11.58
CA LEU A 128 10.03 4.37 12.28
C LEU A 128 10.31 4.43 13.78
N VAL A 129 10.55 3.28 14.41
CA VAL A 129 10.86 3.19 15.85
C VAL A 129 12.21 3.85 16.17
N GLU A 130 13.20 3.70 15.30
CA GLU A 130 14.53 4.28 15.45
C GLU A 130 14.60 5.78 15.07
N GLY A 131 13.50 6.37 14.59
CA GLY A 131 13.46 7.75 14.13
C GLY A 131 14.22 8.00 12.84
N LYS A 132 14.50 6.95 12.06
CA LYS A 132 15.13 7.04 10.74
C LYS A 132 14.14 7.51 9.69
N GLU A 133 14.68 8.04 8.59
CA GLU A 133 13.85 8.52 7.47
C GLU A 133 13.09 7.36 6.81
N VAL A 134 11.81 7.61 6.53
CA VAL A 134 10.98 6.74 5.69
C VAL A 134 10.22 7.58 4.67
N LYS A 135 9.92 6.98 3.51
CA LYS A 135 9.05 7.59 2.50
C LYS A 135 7.61 7.58 2.99
N TYR A 136 7.09 8.78 3.24
CA TYR A 136 5.67 8.97 3.52
C TYR A 136 4.90 9.22 2.22
N PHE A 137 3.67 8.72 2.15
CA PHE A 137 2.74 8.94 1.05
C PHE A 137 2.58 10.46 0.81
N PRO A 138 2.64 10.95 -0.46
CA PRO A 138 2.51 10.21 -1.73
C PRO A 138 3.79 9.54 -2.25
N LYS A 139 4.91 9.54 -1.51
CA LYS A 139 6.05 8.68 -1.89
C LYS A 139 5.78 7.25 -1.43
N PHE A 140 6.30 6.28 -2.16
CA PHE A 140 6.11 4.87 -1.86
C PHE A 140 7.40 4.06 -2.05
N TYR A 141 7.33 2.82 -1.57
CA TYR A 141 8.28 1.77 -1.88
C TYR A 141 7.65 0.84 -2.89
N LEU A 142 8.40 0.49 -3.92
CA LEU A 142 8.05 -0.53 -4.89
C LEU A 142 9.24 -1.47 -4.97
N SER A 143 9.02 -2.75 -4.75
CA SER A 143 10.09 -3.72 -4.94
C SER A 143 10.38 -3.88 -6.44
N PRO A 144 11.62 -4.18 -6.83
CA PRO A 144 11.91 -4.63 -8.19
C PRO A 144 11.13 -5.92 -8.48
N LEU A 145 10.85 -6.17 -9.76
CA LEU A 145 10.39 -7.47 -10.21
C LEU A 145 11.60 -8.43 -10.19
N LEU A 146 11.45 -9.61 -9.60
CA LEU A 146 12.58 -10.53 -9.40
C LEU A 146 13.20 -11.06 -10.72
N GLU A 147 12.49 -10.91 -11.85
CA GLU A 147 12.95 -11.28 -13.19
C GLU A 147 13.76 -10.17 -13.90
N GLU A 148 13.94 -9.01 -13.27
CA GLU A 148 14.70 -7.86 -13.79
C GLU A 148 16.00 -7.57 -13.00
N ILE A 149 16.46 -8.50 -12.17
CA ILE A 149 17.74 -8.43 -11.43
C ILE A 149 18.79 -9.35 -12.06
#